data_AF-A0A378T384-F1
#
_entry.id   AF-A0A378T384-F1
#
_cell.length_a   1.000
_cell.length_b   1.000
_cell.length_c   1.000
_cell.angle_alpha   90.00
_cell.angle_beta   90.00
_cell.angle_gamma   90.00
#
_symmetry.space_group_name_H-M   'P 1'
#
loop_
_entity.id
_entity.type
_entity.pdbx_description
1 polymer ?
#
loop_
_entity_poly.entity_id
_entity_poly.type
_entity_poly.pdbx_seq_one_letter_code
_entity_poly.pdbx_strand_id
1 'polypeptide(L)'
;MQLWVEGAAELRAQLPPQTRAALDRHEADGTVTDPEYLAATEEFYRRHVCRVEPMPKDFADTVAQMEAEPTVYHTMNGPNEFHVIGTLRDWSIIDRLPSVTAPTLVIAGEFDEATPATWQPYVDLIPEARSHVFADTSHCTHLEKPEEFRKVIADFLNQHDLAAAARV
;
A
#
# COMPACT_ATOMS: atom_id res chain seq x y z
N MET A 1 -4.61 3.58 -10.60
CA MET A 1 -4.50 2.15 -10.28
C MET A 1 -3.74 1.36 -11.34
N GLN A 2 -3.50 1.89 -12.55
CA GLN A 2 -2.62 1.20 -13.52
C GLN A 2 -1.24 0.85 -12.93
N LEU A 3 -0.49 1.85 -12.43
CA LEU A 3 0.83 1.62 -11.82
C LEU A 3 0.79 0.65 -10.64
N TRP A 4 -0.31 0.67 -9.87
CA TRP A 4 -0.53 -0.24 -8.75
C TRP A 4 -0.66 -1.70 -9.22
N VAL A 5 -1.50 -1.94 -10.24
CA VAL A 5 -1.69 -3.28 -10.82
C VAL A 5 -0.39 -3.79 -11.45
N GLU A 6 0.36 -2.92 -12.13
CA GLU A 6 1.68 -3.26 -12.69
C GLU A 6 2.68 -3.63 -11.59
N GLY A 7 2.77 -2.84 -10.51
CA GLY A 7 3.62 -3.14 -9.35
C GLY A 7 3.21 -4.43 -8.64
N ALA A 8 1.91 -4.65 -8.44
CA ALA A 8 1.41 -5.90 -7.86
C ALA A 8 1.75 -7.11 -8.73
N ALA A 9 1.69 -6.98 -10.07
CA ALA A 9 2.09 -8.04 -10.98
C ALA A 9 3.60 -8.37 -10.88
N GLU A 10 4.45 -7.36 -10.76
CA GLU A 10 5.90 -7.54 -10.54
C GLU A 10 6.20 -8.27 -9.23
N LEU A 11 5.49 -7.94 -8.16
CA LEU A 11 5.65 -8.60 -6.86
C LEU A 11 5.09 -10.03 -6.86
N ARG A 12 3.92 -10.25 -7.48
CA ARG A 12 3.34 -11.59 -7.68
C ARG A 12 4.28 -12.50 -8.47
N ALA A 13 5.03 -11.97 -9.42
CA ALA A 13 6.02 -12.75 -10.17
C ALA A 13 7.14 -13.32 -9.29
N GLN A 14 7.40 -12.73 -8.12
CA GLN A 14 8.43 -13.14 -7.15
C GLN A 14 7.93 -14.19 -6.14
N LEU A 15 6.63 -14.46 -6.10
CA LEU A 15 6.06 -15.50 -5.26
C LEU A 15 6.51 -16.91 -5.70
N PRO A 16 6.46 -17.91 -4.79
CA PRO A 16 6.69 -19.30 -5.17
C PRO A 16 5.78 -19.71 -6.35
N PRO A 17 6.28 -20.50 -7.33
CA PRO A 17 5.50 -20.84 -8.53
C PRO A 17 4.13 -21.43 -8.23
N GLN A 18 4.00 -22.27 -7.19
CA GLN A 18 2.72 -22.84 -6.77
C GLN A 18 1.76 -21.79 -6.21
N THR A 19 2.27 -20.82 -5.45
CA THR A 19 1.48 -19.72 -4.87
C THR A 19 0.90 -18.85 -5.99
N ARG A 20 1.74 -18.46 -6.96
CA ARG A 20 1.29 -17.68 -8.11
C ARG A 20 0.25 -18.44 -8.95
N ALA A 21 0.48 -19.73 -9.22
CA ALA A 21 -0.44 -20.54 -9.99
C ALA A 21 -1.82 -20.71 -9.31
N ALA A 22 -1.85 -20.78 -7.97
CA ALA A 22 -3.10 -20.78 -7.21
C ALA A 22 -3.85 -19.46 -7.38
N LEU A 23 -3.18 -18.31 -7.21
CA LEU A 23 -3.79 -17.00 -7.41
C LEU A 23 -4.41 -16.86 -8.80
N ASP A 24 -3.63 -17.13 -9.86
CA ASP A 24 -4.06 -16.96 -11.24
C ASP A 24 -5.27 -17.86 -11.59
N ARG A 25 -5.26 -19.12 -11.13
CA ARG A 25 -6.35 -20.08 -11.37
C ARG A 25 -7.64 -19.65 -10.67
N HIS A 26 -7.56 -19.33 -9.38
CA HIS A 26 -8.75 -18.99 -8.61
C HIS A 26 -9.36 -17.65 -9.02
N GLU A 27 -8.55 -16.68 -9.46
CA GLU A 27 -9.04 -15.44 -10.08
C GLU A 27 -9.78 -15.72 -11.40
N ALA A 28 -9.21 -16.55 -12.28
CA ALA A 28 -9.84 -16.92 -13.55
C ALA A 28 -11.16 -17.68 -13.37
N ASP A 29 -11.22 -18.55 -12.36
CA ASP A 29 -12.40 -19.37 -12.04
C ASP A 29 -13.42 -18.63 -11.15
N GLY A 30 -13.10 -17.41 -10.67
CA GLY A 30 -13.94 -16.66 -9.75
C GLY A 30 -14.10 -17.28 -8.35
N THR A 31 -13.15 -18.14 -7.95
CA THR A 31 -13.17 -18.90 -6.69
C THR A 31 -12.29 -18.24 -5.62
N VAL A 32 -12.40 -16.92 -5.48
CA VAL A 32 -11.56 -16.06 -4.63
C VAL A 32 -11.80 -16.21 -3.12
N THR A 33 -12.64 -17.14 -2.70
CA THR A 33 -12.86 -17.53 -1.29
C THR A 33 -12.35 -18.93 -0.97
N ASP A 34 -11.74 -19.61 -1.95
CA ASP A 34 -11.16 -20.93 -1.75
C ASP A 34 -9.99 -20.88 -0.74
N PRO A 35 -9.88 -21.83 0.20
CA PRO A 35 -8.77 -21.86 1.16
C PRO A 35 -7.37 -21.81 0.53
N GLU A 36 -7.18 -22.39 -0.66
CA GLU A 36 -5.90 -22.33 -1.38
C GLU A 36 -5.60 -20.91 -1.87
N TYR A 37 -6.61 -20.19 -2.36
CA TYR A 37 -6.49 -18.79 -2.76
C TYR A 37 -6.21 -17.87 -1.57
N LEU A 38 -6.92 -18.08 -0.46
CA LEU A 38 -6.72 -17.31 0.76
C LEU A 38 -5.30 -17.52 1.32
N ALA A 39 -4.80 -18.76 1.34
CA ALA A 39 -3.44 -19.06 1.75
C ALA A 39 -2.39 -18.43 0.82
N ALA A 40 -2.65 -18.41 -0.49
CA ALA A 40 -1.75 -17.79 -1.46
C ALA A 40 -1.74 -16.26 -1.35
N THR A 41 -2.90 -15.65 -1.08
CA THR A 41 -3.06 -14.21 -0.82
C THR A 41 -2.31 -13.80 0.45
N GLU A 42 -2.43 -14.61 1.51
CA GLU A 42 -1.74 -14.38 2.77
C GLU A 42 -0.20 -14.40 2.61
N GLU A 43 0.36 -15.26 1.74
CA GLU A 43 1.80 -15.26 1.45
C GLU A 43 2.27 -13.95 0.80
N PHE A 44 1.43 -13.34 -0.06
CA PHE A 44 1.70 -12.00 -0.59
C PHE A 44 1.64 -10.95 0.52
N TYR A 45 0.62 -11.01 1.39
CA TYR A 45 0.45 -10.07 2.50
C TYR A 45 1.61 -10.09 3.49
N ARG A 46 2.10 -11.28 3.86
CA ARG A 46 3.28 -11.44 4.73
C ARG A 46 4.53 -10.77 4.19
N ARG A 47 4.66 -10.67 2.87
CA ARG A 47 5.85 -10.12 2.22
C ARG A 47 5.73 -8.62 1.98
N HIS A 48 4.54 -8.19 1.55
CA HIS A 48 4.34 -6.89 0.90
C HIS A 48 3.33 -5.97 1.58
N VAL A 49 2.52 -6.49 2.51
CA VAL A 49 1.53 -5.69 3.27
C VAL A 49 1.97 -5.48 4.72
N CYS A 50 2.18 -6.57 5.47
CA CYS A 50 2.65 -6.47 6.84
C CYS A 50 3.52 -7.68 7.19
N ARG A 51 4.78 -7.42 7.51
CA ARG A 51 5.80 -8.44 7.82
C ARG A 51 5.88 -8.79 9.31
N VAL A 52 5.03 -8.22 10.15
CA VAL A 52 4.99 -8.51 11.59
C VAL A 52 4.19 -9.79 11.84
N GLU A 53 4.80 -10.76 12.51
CA GLU A 53 4.15 -12.00 12.92
C GLU A 53 4.19 -12.20 14.45
N PRO A 54 3.06 -12.54 15.09
CA PRO A 54 1.71 -12.61 14.51
C PRO A 54 1.21 -11.23 14.08
N MET A 55 0.21 -11.22 13.17
CA MET A 55 -0.42 -9.99 12.69
C MET A 55 -0.84 -9.08 13.87
N PRO A 56 -0.46 -7.79 13.87
CA PRO A 56 -0.80 -6.88 14.96
C PRO A 56 -2.31 -6.78 15.17
N LYS A 57 -2.72 -6.67 16.44
CA LYS A 57 -4.14 -6.63 16.82
C LYS A 57 -4.91 -5.53 16.09
N ASP A 58 -4.34 -4.34 16.00
CA ASP A 58 -4.99 -3.18 15.38
C ASP A 58 -5.28 -3.43 13.89
N PHE A 59 -4.39 -4.14 13.19
CA PHE A 59 -4.61 -4.55 11.81
C PHE A 59 -5.67 -5.66 11.72
N ALA A 60 -5.59 -6.68 12.59
CA ALA A 60 -6.56 -7.77 12.63
C ALA A 60 -7.99 -7.27 12.92
N ASP A 61 -8.16 -6.31 13.83
CA ASP A 61 -9.45 -5.67 14.12
C ASP A 61 -9.99 -4.92 12.88
N THR A 62 -9.12 -4.27 12.11
CA THR A 62 -9.47 -3.56 10.87
C THR A 62 -9.94 -4.51 9.77
N VAL A 63 -9.27 -5.66 9.62
CA VAL A 63 -9.70 -6.71 8.68
C VAL A 63 -11.03 -7.31 9.11
N ALA A 64 -11.17 -7.66 10.39
CA ALA A 64 -12.40 -8.28 10.91
C ALA A 64 -13.65 -7.42 10.70
N GLN A 65 -13.56 -6.10 10.89
CA GLN A 65 -14.70 -5.22 10.62
C GLN A 65 -14.99 -5.09 9.12
N MET A 66 -13.94 -5.06 8.28
CA MET A 66 -14.09 -4.95 6.83
C MET A 66 -14.78 -6.20 6.28
N GLU A 67 -14.39 -7.39 6.72
CA GLU A 67 -15.02 -8.64 6.30
C GLU A 67 -16.47 -8.79 6.81
N ALA A 68 -16.77 -8.27 8.00
CA ALA A 68 -18.11 -8.29 8.56
C ALA A 68 -19.09 -7.37 7.77
N GLU A 69 -18.58 -6.28 7.19
CA GLU A 69 -19.36 -5.33 6.39
C GLU A 69 -18.50 -4.80 5.22
N PRO A 70 -18.38 -5.56 4.11
CA PRO A 70 -17.38 -5.27 3.09
C PRO A 70 -17.86 -4.29 2.00
N THR A 71 -19.02 -3.63 2.20
CA THR A 71 -19.67 -2.84 1.14
C THR A 71 -18.72 -1.86 0.46
N VAL A 72 -17.98 -1.06 1.22
CA VAL A 72 -17.09 -0.04 0.66
C VAL A 72 -15.87 -0.70 -0.01
N TYR A 73 -15.20 -1.62 0.67
CA TYR A 73 -13.97 -2.24 0.18
C TYR A 73 -14.22 -3.03 -1.11
N HIS A 74 -15.23 -3.91 -1.14
CA HIS A 74 -15.56 -4.68 -2.34
C HIS A 74 -16.05 -3.80 -3.50
N THR A 75 -16.80 -2.74 -3.21
CA THR A 75 -17.32 -1.85 -4.27
C THR A 75 -16.19 -1.02 -4.89
N MET A 76 -15.30 -0.46 -4.07
CA MET A 76 -14.30 0.50 -4.54
C MET A 76 -13.01 -0.18 -4.99
N ASN A 77 -12.50 -1.12 -4.21
CA ASN A 77 -11.26 -1.81 -4.50
C ASN A 77 -11.51 -3.11 -5.27
N GLY A 78 -12.21 -4.06 -4.65
CA GLY A 78 -12.32 -5.43 -5.14
C GLY A 78 -12.13 -6.43 -3.99
N PRO A 79 -11.91 -7.72 -4.30
CA PRO A 79 -11.81 -8.76 -3.27
C PRO A 79 -10.51 -8.73 -2.47
N ASN A 80 -9.43 -8.10 -2.94
CA ASN A 80 -8.16 -7.96 -2.21
C ASN A 80 -7.23 -6.86 -2.79
N GLU A 81 -6.07 -6.63 -2.15
CA GLU A 81 -5.13 -5.52 -2.43
C GLU A 81 -4.56 -5.51 -3.85
N PHE A 82 -4.41 -6.66 -4.50
CA PHE A 82 -3.82 -6.78 -5.84
C PHE A 82 -4.83 -7.12 -6.94
N HIS A 83 -6.11 -7.31 -6.60
CA HIS A 83 -7.21 -7.58 -7.53
C HIS A 83 -8.19 -6.40 -7.59
N VAL A 84 -7.68 -5.25 -8.03
CA VAL A 84 -8.42 -3.98 -8.04
C VAL A 84 -9.40 -3.91 -9.23
N ILE A 85 -10.58 -4.50 -9.08
CA ILE A 85 -11.63 -4.57 -10.11
C ILE A 85 -12.84 -3.66 -9.85
N GLY A 86 -12.87 -3.00 -8.69
CA GLY A 86 -13.94 -2.11 -8.26
C GLY A 86 -13.98 -0.78 -9.00
N THR A 87 -14.68 0.20 -8.42
CA THR A 87 -14.85 1.52 -9.04
C THR A 87 -13.54 2.33 -9.13
N LEU A 88 -12.51 1.98 -8.35
CA LEU A 88 -11.20 2.65 -8.40
C LEU A 88 -10.26 2.11 -9.48
N ARG A 89 -10.58 1.04 -10.21
CA ARG A 89 -9.67 0.39 -11.18
C ARG A 89 -9.04 1.34 -12.21
N ASP A 90 -9.74 2.42 -12.57
CA ASP A 90 -9.31 3.43 -13.55
C ASP A 90 -8.82 4.74 -12.87
N TRP A 91 -8.80 4.81 -11.54
CA TRP A 91 -8.49 6.02 -10.79
C TRP A 91 -7.03 6.48 -11.02
N SER A 92 -6.83 7.79 -11.16
CA SER A 92 -5.52 8.42 -11.17
C SER A 92 -5.59 9.83 -10.59
N ILE A 93 -4.47 10.27 -10.01
CA ILE A 93 -4.26 11.64 -9.52
C ILE A 93 -3.08 12.33 -10.21
N ILE A 94 -2.34 11.63 -11.08
CA ILE A 94 -1.05 12.06 -11.63
C ILE A 94 -1.14 13.44 -12.30
N ASP A 95 -2.20 13.69 -13.07
CA ASP A 95 -2.44 14.94 -13.78
C ASP A 95 -2.72 16.14 -12.86
N ARG A 96 -3.13 15.88 -11.62
CA ARG A 96 -3.44 16.89 -10.60
C ARG A 96 -2.30 17.10 -9.61
N LEU A 97 -1.27 16.26 -9.58
CA LEU A 97 -0.13 16.40 -8.67
C LEU A 97 0.57 17.78 -8.74
N PRO A 98 0.74 18.43 -9.92
CA PRO A 98 1.31 19.78 -9.99
C PRO A 98 0.49 20.86 -9.28
N SER A 99 -0.77 20.59 -8.91
CA SER A 99 -1.61 21.55 -8.19
C SER A 99 -1.41 21.53 -6.66
N VAL A 100 -0.63 20.58 -6.14
CA VAL A 100 -0.32 20.49 -4.70
C VAL A 100 0.66 21.59 -4.33
N THR A 101 0.24 22.50 -3.45
CA THR A 101 1.09 23.59 -2.93
C THR A 101 1.62 23.32 -1.52
N ALA A 102 1.14 22.27 -0.86
CA ALA A 102 1.61 21.89 0.46
C ALA A 102 2.94 21.12 0.35
N PRO A 103 3.91 21.37 1.25
CA PRO A 103 5.07 20.50 1.38
C PRO A 103 4.61 19.06 1.59
N THR A 104 5.25 18.11 0.91
CA THR A 104 4.78 16.72 0.87
C THR A 104 5.90 15.75 1.20
N LEU A 105 5.60 14.80 2.09
CA LEU A 105 6.45 13.67 2.39
C LEU A 105 5.81 12.40 1.83
N VAL A 106 6.52 11.71 0.93
CA VAL A 106 6.14 10.40 0.40
C VAL A 106 6.88 9.33 1.19
N ILE A 107 6.17 8.37 1.77
CA ILE A 107 6.75 7.26 2.54
C ILE A 107 6.42 5.94 1.84
N ALA A 108 7.39 5.04 1.80
CA ALA A 108 7.22 3.67 1.35
C ALA A 108 8.13 2.72 2.13
N GLY A 109 7.79 1.43 2.16
CA GLY A 109 8.71 0.36 2.56
C GLY A 109 9.58 -0.15 1.42
N GLU A 110 10.69 -0.82 1.75
CA GLU A 110 11.55 -1.52 0.77
C GLU A 110 10.81 -2.64 0.02
N PHE A 111 9.93 -3.36 0.72
CA PHE A 111 9.16 -4.49 0.21
C PHE A 111 7.69 -4.16 -0.04
N ASP A 112 7.34 -2.88 -0.11
CA ASP A 112 5.96 -2.38 -0.20
C ASP A 112 5.24 -2.80 -1.49
N GLU A 113 3.95 -3.12 -1.39
CA GLU A 113 3.08 -3.28 -2.55
C GLU A 113 2.90 -1.98 -3.34
N ALA A 114 3.05 -0.84 -2.66
CA ALA A 114 3.29 0.46 -3.27
C ALA A 114 4.74 0.54 -3.79
N THR A 115 5.03 -0.20 -4.86
CA THR A 115 6.37 -0.22 -5.49
C THR A 115 6.83 1.18 -5.92
N PRO A 116 8.15 1.41 -6.15
CA PRO A 116 8.66 2.70 -6.58
C PRO A 116 7.92 3.34 -7.74
N ALA A 117 7.52 2.56 -8.74
CA ALA A 117 6.77 3.06 -9.89
C ALA A 117 5.43 3.70 -9.48
N THR A 118 4.77 3.18 -8.42
CA THR A 118 3.47 3.69 -7.96
C THR A 118 3.57 5.08 -7.35
N TRP A 119 4.66 5.37 -6.62
CA TRP A 119 4.80 6.62 -5.87
C TRP A 119 5.78 7.62 -6.49
N GLN A 120 6.63 7.21 -7.45
CA GLN A 120 7.54 8.12 -8.15
C GLN A 120 6.85 9.36 -8.73
N PRO A 121 5.63 9.29 -9.31
CA PRO A 121 4.93 10.47 -9.78
C PRO A 121 4.68 11.54 -8.70
N TYR A 122 4.49 11.16 -7.43
CA TYR A 122 4.34 12.14 -6.34
C TYR A 122 5.62 12.94 -6.13
N VAL A 123 6.78 12.28 -6.18
CA VAL A 123 8.08 12.94 -6.01
C VAL A 123 8.42 13.82 -7.21
N ASP A 124 8.09 13.36 -8.42
CA ASP A 124 8.44 14.06 -9.67
C ASP A 124 7.54 15.27 -9.94
N LEU A 125 6.25 15.21 -9.57
CA LEU A 125 5.24 16.18 -10.01
C LEU A 125 4.73 17.12 -8.92
N ILE A 126 4.92 16.80 -7.64
CA ILE A 126 4.60 17.73 -6.56
C ILE A 126 5.81 18.68 -6.37
N PRO A 127 5.64 20.01 -6.45
CA PRO A 127 6.76 20.96 -6.40
C PRO A 127 7.67 20.87 -5.17
N GLU A 128 7.09 20.57 -4.01
CA GLU A 128 7.80 20.48 -2.72
C GLU A 128 7.66 19.08 -2.10
N ALA A 129 7.89 18.02 -2.91
CA ALA A 129 7.92 16.65 -2.42
C ALA A 129 9.33 16.15 -2.12
N ARG A 130 9.44 15.35 -1.06
CA ARG A 130 10.57 14.45 -0.80
C ARG A 130 10.06 13.07 -0.40
N SER A 131 10.87 12.04 -0.63
CA SER A 131 10.54 10.67 -0.21
C SER A 131 11.42 10.17 0.93
N HIS A 132 10.94 9.15 1.63
CA HIS A 132 11.73 8.34 2.55
C HIS A 132 11.29 6.87 2.40
N VAL A 133 12.24 6.01 2.05
CA VAL A 133 12.02 4.56 1.94
C VAL A 133 12.60 3.89 3.18
N PHE A 134 11.76 3.17 3.92
CA PHE A 134 12.18 2.44 5.10
C PHE A 134 12.74 1.07 4.71
N ALA A 135 13.99 0.82 5.09
CA ALA A 135 14.63 -0.48 4.87
C ALA A 135 13.95 -1.57 5.69
N ASP A 136 13.84 -2.78 5.15
CA ASP A 136 13.21 -3.95 5.79
C ASP A 136 11.80 -3.70 6.34
N THR A 137 10.99 -2.93 5.61
CA THR A 137 9.55 -2.77 5.84
C THR A 137 8.76 -2.94 4.55
N SER A 138 7.46 -3.10 4.66
CA SER A 138 6.49 -3.15 3.57
C SER A 138 5.41 -2.09 3.77
N HIS A 139 4.17 -2.34 3.35
CA HIS A 139 3.08 -1.35 3.37
C HIS A 139 2.79 -0.80 4.77
N CYS A 140 2.75 -1.68 5.77
CA CYS A 140 2.46 -1.34 7.15
C CYS A 140 3.72 -0.91 7.91
N THR A 141 4.55 -0.05 7.31
CA THR A 141 5.79 0.45 7.91
C THR A 141 5.58 1.01 9.33
N HIS A 142 4.42 1.64 9.59
CA HIS A 142 4.04 2.17 10.90
C HIS A 142 3.83 1.10 11.99
N LEU A 143 3.54 -0.15 11.61
CA LEU A 143 3.45 -1.31 12.50
C LEU A 143 4.77 -2.09 12.56
N GLU A 144 5.52 -2.13 11.46
CA GLU A 144 6.78 -2.88 11.34
C GLU A 144 7.95 -2.17 12.04
N LYS A 145 8.05 -0.84 11.89
CA LYS A 145 9.08 -0.01 12.55
C LYS A 145 8.46 1.25 13.17
N PRO A 146 7.63 1.09 14.21
CA PRO A 146 6.81 2.18 14.75
C PRO A 146 7.61 3.41 15.20
N GLU A 147 8.76 3.20 15.87
CA GLU A 147 9.59 4.29 16.38
C GLU A 147 10.28 5.05 15.25
N GLU A 148 10.86 4.33 14.29
CA GLU A 148 11.52 4.94 13.12
C GLU A 148 10.51 5.69 12.26
N PHE A 149 9.35 5.08 12.00
CA PHE A 149 8.25 5.70 11.26
C PHE A 149 7.83 7.01 11.92
N ARG A 150 7.51 6.99 13.22
CA ARG A 150 7.12 8.20 13.96
C ARG A 150 8.21 9.25 13.97
N LYS A 151 9.48 8.86 14.04
CA LYS A 151 10.59 9.82 13.99
C LYS A 151 10.63 10.58 12.66
N VAL A 152 10.54 9.88 11.53
CA VAL A 152 10.57 10.51 10.21
C VAL A 152 9.38 11.45 10.01
N ILE A 153 8.19 11.04 10.46
CA ILE A 153 6.99 11.89 10.45
C ILE A 153 7.18 13.12 11.34
N ALA A 154 7.63 12.94 12.59
CA ALA A 154 7.83 14.04 13.53
C ALA A 154 8.86 15.05 13.03
N ASP A 155 9.96 14.59 12.44
CA ASP A 155 10.99 15.46 11.86
C ASP A 155 10.41 16.31 10.70
N PHE A 156 9.54 15.73 9.87
CA PHE A 156 8.84 16.46 8.80
C PHE A 156 7.82 17.47 9.34
N LEU A 157 7.01 17.08 10.32
CA LEU A 157 6.02 17.98 10.93
C LEU A 157 6.72 19.17 11.60
N ASN A 158 7.73 18.92 12.42
CA ASN A 158 8.47 19.96 13.14
C ASN A 158 9.15 20.95 12.18
N GLN A 159 9.70 20.48 11.06
CA GLN A 159 10.28 21.36 10.03
C GLN A 159 9.25 22.37 9.50
N HIS A 160 7.97 21.98 9.37
CA HIS A 160 6.93 22.82 8.78
C HIS A 160 6.10 23.58 9.81
N ASP A 161 6.04 23.13 11.06
CA ASP A 161 5.52 23.94 12.19
C ASP A 161 6.36 25.22 12.36
N LEU A 162 7.70 25.09 12.30
CA LEU A 162 8.61 26.22 12.36
C LEU A 162 8.44 27.17 11.17
N ALA A 163 8.24 26.63 9.97
CA ALA A 163 8.01 27.43 8.76
C ALA A 163 6.66 28.18 8.81
N ALA A 164 5.62 27.55 9.36
CA ALA A 164 4.32 28.19 9.57
C ALA A 164 4.41 29.30 10.62
N ALA A 165 5.09 29.05 11.74
CA ALA A 165 5.29 30.05 12.79
C ALA A 165 6.09 31.27 12.33
N ALA A 166 7.03 31.11 11.40
CA ALA A 166 7.82 32.21 10.83
C ALA A 166 7.06 33.06 9.78
N ARG A 167 5.89 32.61 9.32
CA ARG A 167 5.04 33.32 8.34
C ARG A 167 3.95 34.18 9.01
N VAL A 168 3.82 34.12 10.34
CA VAL A 168 2.89 34.90 11.18
C VAL A 168 3.64 36.03 11.86
#